data_AF-A0A534CK14-F1
#
_entry.id   AF-A0A534CK14-F1
#
_cell.length_a   1.000
_cell.length_b   1.000
_cell.length_c   1.000
_cell.angle_alpha   90.00
_cell.angle_beta   90.00
_cell.angle_gamma   90.00
#
_symmetry.space_group_name_H-M   'P 1'
#
loop_
_entity.id
_entity.type
_entity.pdbx_description
1 polymer ?
#
loop_
_entity_poly.entity_id
_entity_poly.type
_entity_poly.pdbx_seq_one_letter_code
_entity_poly.pdbx_strand_id
1 'polypeptide(L)'
;IDLLAATAGGAPNVVQLSVGGAEPQGVKELDDNFIAMPLGLAQQLVYGRGEHKATGIVLQLHRSEDLPAARARLTGLFRQHHLDLEVRDFGELSPFYGQVVKMFSSIFLFIALVMGVIVLFAVINTMTMNVMERTNEVGTIRALGVRRVGIRAQFTVEGVLIGAIGATVGAALALAIAALVNQAGLTWVPPGNATAVPLRLDVAGRALLVVSAWLGLAIVTTLAALLPANRAARLPVVDALRHV
;
A
#
# COMPACT_ATOMS: atom_id res chain seq x y z
N ILE A 1 -40.42 3.52 21.04
CA ILE A 1 -40.01 2.13 21.31
C ILE A 1 -39.49 2.06 22.73
N ASP A 2 -39.82 1.00 23.46
CA ASP A 2 -39.29 0.79 24.80
C ASP A 2 -38.09 -0.14 24.68
N LEU A 3 -36.96 0.30 25.22
CA LEU A 3 -35.72 -0.46 25.16
C LEU A 3 -35.37 -0.95 26.57
N LEU A 4 -35.24 -2.27 26.69
CA LEU A 4 -34.96 -2.94 27.95
C LEU A 4 -33.50 -3.43 27.93
N ALA A 5 -32.76 -3.11 28.98
CA ALA A 5 -31.40 -3.61 29.19
C ALA A 5 -31.18 -3.96 30.65
N ALA A 6 -30.26 -4.89 30.90
CA ALA A 6 -29.73 -5.08 32.24
C ALA A 6 -28.73 -3.96 32.55
N THR A 7 -28.86 -3.36 33.72
CA THR A 7 -27.85 -2.44 34.26
C THR A 7 -26.54 -3.18 34.54
N ALA A 8 -25.46 -2.45 34.77
CA ALA A 8 -24.17 -3.03 35.19
C ALA A 8 -24.27 -3.88 36.47
N GLY A 9 -25.30 -3.64 37.31
CA GLY A 9 -25.61 -4.44 38.51
C GLY A 9 -26.58 -5.60 38.27
N GLY A 10 -26.99 -5.86 37.02
CA GLY A 10 -27.91 -6.94 36.65
C GLY A 10 -29.41 -6.63 36.82
N ALA A 11 -29.76 -5.47 37.37
CA ALA A 11 -31.15 -5.06 37.50
C ALA A 11 -31.74 -4.64 36.14
N PRO A 12 -32.99 -5.01 35.80
CA PRO A 12 -33.63 -4.58 34.57
C PRO A 12 -33.89 -3.08 34.60
N ASN A 13 -33.66 -2.41 33.47
CA ASN A 13 -33.92 -1.00 33.30
C ASN A 13 -34.53 -0.76 31.92
N VAL A 14 -35.44 0.21 31.85
CA VAL A 14 -36.22 0.51 30.64
C VAL A 14 -36.13 1.99 30.37
N VAL A 15 -35.84 2.32 29.11
CA VAL A 15 -35.86 3.70 28.63
C VAL A 15 -36.78 3.76 27.41
N GLN A 16 -37.69 4.73 27.42
CA GLN A 16 -38.55 5.01 26.28
C GLN A 16 -37.80 5.91 25.30
N LEU A 17 -37.73 5.48 24.04
CA LEU A 17 -36.97 6.15 22.99
C LEU A 17 -37.90 6.45 21.79
N SER A 18 -37.72 7.62 21.18
CA SER A 18 -38.24 7.93 19.85
C SER A 18 -37.19 7.58 18.79
N VAL A 19 -37.60 6.89 17.73
CA VAL A 19 -36.70 6.56 16.62
C VAL A 19 -36.45 7.83 15.80
N GLY A 20 -35.18 8.26 15.72
CA GLY A 20 -34.78 9.42 14.92
C GLY A 20 -34.54 9.11 13.44
N GLY A 21 -34.22 7.85 13.13
CA GLY A 21 -33.96 7.36 11.78
C GLY A 21 -33.49 5.89 11.80
N ALA A 22 -33.45 5.27 10.63
CA ALA A 22 -32.90 3.94 10.43
C ALA A 22 -32.03 3.95 9.17
N GLU A 23 -30.76 3.56 9.31
CA GLU A 23 -29.79 3.58 8.22
C GLU A 23 -29.04 2.24 8.16
N PRO A 24 -28.89 1.66 6.96
CA PRO A 24 -28.14 0.42 6.79
C PRO A 24 -26.67 0.64 7.12
N GLN A 25 -26.10 -0.27 7.91
CA GLN A 25 -24.69 -0.36 8.26
C GLN A 25 -23.92 -1.24 7.26
N GLY A 26 -24.61 -2.11 6.52
CA GLY A 26 -24.02 -2.94 5.46
C GLY A 26 -23.38 -4.22 5.96
N VAL A 27 -23.62 -4.54 7.23
CA VAL A 27 -23.31 -5.80 7.88
C VAL A 27 -24.60 -6.23 8.57
N LYS A 28 -25.15 -7.37 8.13
CA LYS A 28 -26.46 -7.84 8.58
C LYS A 28 -26.56 -7.92 10.10
N GLU A 29 -25.51 -8.39 10.77
CA GLU A 29 -25.48 -8.53 12.22
C GLU A 29 -25.61 -7.18 12.94
N LEU A 30 -25.07 -6.11 12.35
CA LEU A 30 -25.25 -4.74 12.84
C LEU A 30 -26.64 -4.22 12.50
N ASP A 31 -27.13 -4.44 11.28
CA ASP A 31 -28.47 -3.99 10.87
C ASP A 31 -29.57 -4.60 11.76
N ASP A 32 -29.40 -5.84 12.20
CA ASP A 32 -30.40 -6.56 13.01
C ASP A 32 -30.37 -6.14 14.49
N ASN A 33 -29.23 -5.71 15.04
CA ASN A 33 -29.05 -5.58 16.50
C ASN A 33 -28.43 -4.25 16.98
N PHE A 34 -27.93 -3.39 16.09
CA PHE A 34 -27.24 -2.17 16.47
C PHE A 34 -28.21 -1.01 16.67
N ILE A 35 -28.07 -0.32 17.80
CA ILE A 35 -28.87 0.87 18.11
C ILE A 35 -27.93 1.98 18.56
N ALA A 36 -27.92 3.08 17.80
CA ALA A 36 -27.23 4.31 18.19
C ALA A 36 -28.16 5.20 19.00
N MET A 37 -27.65 5.76 20.11
CA MET A 37 -28.39 6.72 20.93
C MET A 37 -27.44 7.72 21.60
N PRO A 38 -27.94 8.88 22.05
CA PRO A 38 -27.14 9.83 22.83
C PRO A 38 -26.48 9.18 24.05
N LEU A 39 -25.23 9.56 24.33
CA LEU A 39 -24.43 8.98 25.43
C LEU A 39 -25.16 9.05 26.77
N GLY A 40 -25.83 10.17 27.09
CA GLY A 40 -26.57 10.30 28.35
C GLY A 40 -27.70 9.28 28.52
N LEU A 41 -28.40 8.93 27.43
CA LEU A 41 -29.45 7.91 27.46
C LEU A 41 -28.86 6.51 27.60
N ALA A 42 -27.75 6.22 26.90
CA ALA A 42 -27.03 4.96 27.06
C ALA A 42 -26.49 4.78 28.49
N GLN A 43 -25.97 5.86 29.09
CA GLN A 43 -25.53 5.87 30.49
C GLN A 43 -26.68 5.62 31.44
N GLN A 44 -27.80 6.31 31.26
CA GLN A 44 -28.99 6.11 32.09
C GLN A 44 -29.52 4.68 31.99
N LEU A 45 -29.47 4.08 30.80
CA LEU A 45 -29.91 2.72 30.53
C LEU A 45 -29.01 1.67 31.21
N VAL A 46 -27.69 1.82 31.09
CA VAL A 46 -26.71 0.80 31.55
C VAL A 46 -26.25 1.03 33.00
N TYR A 47 -26.05 2.27 33.41
CA TYR A 47 -25.48 2.63 34.73
C TYR A 47 -26.49 3.34 35.66
N GLY A 48 -27.67 3.70 35.16
CA GLY A 48 -28.68 4.43 35.93
C GLY A 48 -28.44 5.95 35.98
N ARG A 49 -29.21 6.66 36.81
CA ARG A 49 -29.24 8.14 36.83
C ARG A 49 -28.09 8.81 37.61
N GLY A 50 -27.29 8.05 38.34
CA GLY A 50 -26.33 8.59 39.33
C GLY A 50 -24.85 8.49 38.94
N GLU A 51 -24.50 7.70 37.92
CA GLU A 51 -23.10 7.44 37.57
C GLU A 51 -22.83 7.68 36.08
N HIS A 52 -21.95 8.64 35.78
CA HIS A 52 -21.46 8.88 34.42
C HIS A 52 -20.25 7.99 34.13
N LYS A 53 -20.50 6.76 33.67
CA LYS A 53 -19.47 5.81 33.25
C LYS A 53 -19.48 5.62 31.73
N ALA A 54 -18.38 5.13 31.19
CA ALA A 54 -18.25 4.75 29.78
C ALA A 54 -17.42 3.48 29.67
N THR A 55 -17.80 2.58 28.78
CA THR A 55 -17.09 1.31 28.55
C THR A 55 -15.74 1.53 27.89
N GLY A 56 -15.60 2.57 27.08
CA GLY A 56 -14.36 2.90 26.39
C GLY A 56 -14.44 4.23 25.64
N ILE A 57 -13.28 4.74 25.24
CA ILE A 57 -13.13 5.95 24.44
C ILE A 57 -12.48 5.55 23.12
N VAL A 58 -13.14 5.87 22.01
CA VAL A 58 -12.61 5.63 20.67
C VAL A 58 -11.87 6.89 20.20
N LEU A 59 -10.59 6.72 19.86
CA LEU A 59 -9.75 7.79 19.33
C LEU A 59 -9.40 7.47 17.88
N GLN A 60 -9.91 8.28 16.95
CA GLN A 60 -9.57 8.15 15.53
C GLN A 60 -8.34 8.99 15.21
N LEU A 61 -7.28 8.32 14.74
CA LEU A 61 -6.07 8.99 14.29
C LEU A 61 -6.23 9.50 12.86
N HIS A 62 -5.54 10.59 12.53
CA HIS A 62 -5.49 11.10 11.15
C HIS A 62 -4.70 10.17 10.21
N ARG A 63 -3.67 9.49 10.73
CA ARG A 63 -2.84 8.54 9.98
C ARG A 63 -2.65 7.26 10.77
N SER A 64 -2.83 6.12 10.11
CA SER A 64 -2.65 4.81 10.73
C SER A 64 -1.20 4.55 11.18
N GLU A 65 -0.23 5.20 10.53
CA GLU A 65 1.21 5.10 10.86
C GLU A 65 1.55 5.67 12.23
N ASP A 66 0.74 6.60 12.75
CA ASP A 66 0.97 7.23 14.05
C ASP A 66 0.53 6.32 15.23
N LEU A 67 -0.10 5.17 14.95
CA LEU A 67 -0.65 4.26 15.94
C LEU A 67 0.38 3.81 17.01
N PRO A 68 1.60 3.39 16.67
CA PRO A 68 2.58 2.98 17.68
C PRO A 68 2.99 4.14 18.59
N ALA A 69 3.16 5.34 18.03
CA ALA A 69 3.53 6.54 18.77
C ALA A 69 2.39 7.01 19.69
N ALA A 70 1.15 6.99 19.18
CA ALA A 70 -0.05 7.30 19.95
C ALA A 70 -0.23 6.31 21.13
N ARG A 71 -0.08 5.01 20.88
CA ARG A 71 -0.14 3.97 21.93
C ARG A 71 0.92 4.21 23.00
N ALA A 72 2.17 4.47 22.63
CA ALA A 72 3.24 4.73 23.59
C ALA A 72 2.94 5.97 24.45
N ARG A 73 2.45 7.05 23.83
CA ARG A 73 2.08 8.29 24.53
C ARG A 73 0.92 8.08 25.51
N LEU A 74 -0.15 7.39 25.09
CA LEU A 74 -1.32 7.13 25.93
C LEU A 74 -0.95 6.23 27.11
N THR A 75 -0.21 5.15 26.88
CA THR A 75 0.27 4.26 27.95
C THR A 75 1.17 5.01 28.95
N GLY A 76 2.01 5.94 28.48
CA GLY A 76 2.80 6.81 29.35
C GLY A 76 1.93 7.70 30.24
N LEU A 77 0.88 8.32 29.67
CA LEU A 77 -0.07 9.15 30.38
C LEU A 77 -0.84 8.36 31.44
N PHE A 78 -1.29 7.14 31.10
CA PHE A 78 -2.03 6.28 32.04
C PHE A 78 -1.17 5.92 33.25
N ARG A 79 0.10 5.59 33.05
CA ARG A 79 1.04 5.33 34.15
C ARG A 79 1.28 6.56 35.02
N GLN A 80 1.45 7.74 34.40
CA GLN A 80 1.71 8.99 35.12
C GLN A 80 0.53 9.41 36.01
N HIS A 81 -0.70 9.18 35.54
CA HIS A 81 -1.91 9.56 36.25
C HIS A 81 -2.56 8.41 37.02
N HIS A 82 -1.89 7.25 37.11
CA HIS A 82 -2.40 6.04 37.76
C HIS A 82 -3.80 5.62 37.28
N LEU A 83 -4.05 5.74 35.98
CA LEU A 83 -5.29 5.34 35.36
C LEU A 83 -5.25 3.86 34.98
N ASP A 84 -6.23 3.10 35.43
CA ASP A 84 -6.41 1.70 35.06
C ASP A 84 -7.15 1.59 33.71
N LEU A 85 -6.43 1.93 32.63
CA LEU A 85 -6.95 1.94 31.26
C LEU A 85 -6.04 1.14 30.34
N GLU A 86 -6.64 0.41 29.41
CA GLU A 86 -5.93 -0.35 28.37
C GLU A 86 -6.11 0.32 27.01
N VAL A 87 -5.02 0.45 26.23
CA VAL A 87 -5.09 0.87 24.83
C VAL A 87 -5.14 -0.37 23.95
N ARG A 88 -6.28 -0.56 23.28
CA ARG A 88 -6.48 -1.61 22.26
C ARG A 88 -6.57 -1.00 20.88
N ASP A 89 -5.91 -1.63 19.91
CA ASP A 89 -6.02 -1.21 18.52
C ASP A 89 -7.20 -1.87 17.80
N PHE A 90 -7.66 -1.26 16.69
CA PHE A 90 -8.80 -1.78 15.94
C PHE A 90 -8.55 -3.15 15.28
N GLY A 91 -7.34 -3.42 14.82
CA GLY A 91 -6.90 -4.73 14.34
C GLY A 91 -6.75 -5.79 15.44
N GLU A 92 -6.48 -5.42 16.69
CA GLU A 92 -6.56 -6.32 17.86
C GLU A 92 -8.02 -6.68 18.17
N LEU A 93 -8.94 -5.70 18.06
CA LEU A 93 -10.37 -5.89 18.29
C LEU A 93 -11.08 -6.61 17.12
N SER A 94 -10.55 -6.48 15.90
CA SER A 94 -11.09 -7.08 14.69
C SER A 94 -10.02 -7.92 13.97
N PRO A 95 -9.85 -9.20 14.36
CA PRO A 95 -8.89 -10.10 13.73
C PRO A 95 -9.11 -10.25 12.22
N PHE A 96 -10.37 -10.15 11.77
CA PHE A 96 -10.75 -10.19 10.36
C PHE A 96 -10.10 -9.05 9.56
N TYR A 97 -10.06 -7.83 10.10
CA TYR A 97 -9.45 -6.68 9.44
C TYR A 97 -7.96 -6.92 9.15
N GLY A 98 -7.21 -7.42 10.14
CA GLY A 98 -5.79 -7.76 9.97
C GLY A 98 -5.56 -8.83 8.90
N GLN A 99 -6.44 -9.83 8.81
CA GLN A 99 -6.38 -10.86 7.78
C GLN A 99 -6.59 -10.29 6.37
N VAL A 100 -7.59 -9.42 6.19
CA VAL A 100 -7.88 -8.77 4.91
C VAL A 100 -6.71 -7.89 4.46
N VAL A 101 -6.15 -7.07 5.36
CA VAL A 101 -4.97 -6.23 5.05
C VAL A 101 -3.77 -7.08 4.63
N LYS A 102 -3.52 -8.19 5.35
CA LYS A 102 -2.43 -9.11 5.01
C LYS A 102 -2.64 -9.80 3.67
N MET A 103 -3.88 -10.20 3.36
CA MET A 103 -4.24 -10.80 2.07
C MET A 103 -3.93 -9.83 0.92
N PHE A 104 -4.44 -8.59 0.99
CA PHE A 104 -4.15 -7.58 -0.04
C PHE A 104 -2.66 -7.26 -0.15
N SER A 105 -1.95 -7.13 0.97
CA SER A 105 -0.50 -6.90 0.97
C SER A 105 0.24 -8.03 0.24
N SER A 106 -0.18 -9.29 0.45
CA SER A 106 0.41 -10.46 -0.20
C SER A 106 0.10 -10.49 -1.69
N ILE A 107 -1.14 -10.16 -2.09
CA ILE A 107 -1.55 -10.06 -3.50
C ILE A 107 -0.74 -8.99 -4.22
N PHE A 108 -0.63 -7.79 -3.64
CA PHE A 108 0.13 -6.69 -4.26
C PHE A 108 1.62 -7.01 -4.34
N LEU A 109 2.20 -7.65 -3.31
CA LEU A 109 3.58 -8.11 -3.36
C LEU A 109 3.80 -9.14 -4.47
N PHE A 110 2.89 -10.10 -4.62
CA PHE A 110 2.95 -11.10 -5.69
C PHE A 110 2.86 -10.45 -7.08
N ILE A 111 1.90 -9.54 -7.29
CA ILE A 111 1.77 -8.79 -8.54
C ILE A 111 3.04 -7.99 -8.83
N ALA A 112 3.60 -7.30 -7.84
CA ALA A 112 4.83 -6.54 -7.98
C ALA A 112 6.01 -7.43 -8.42
N LEU A 113 6.11 -8.64 -7.85
CA LEU A 113 7.14 -9.62 -8.23
C LEU A 113 6.96 -10.09 -9.66
N VAL A 114 5.74 -10.47 -10.05
CA VAL A 114 5.43 -10.90 -11.43
C VAL A 114 5.74 -9.79 -12.44
N MET A 115 5.32 -8.55 -12.14
CA MET A 115 5.64 -7.38 -12.97
C MET A 115 7.15 -7.15 -13.08
N GLY A 116 7.89 -7.30 -11.98
CA GLY A 116 9.35 -7.22 -11.97
C GLY A 116 10.00 -8.26 -12.88
N VAL A 117 9.51 -9.50 -12.88
CA VAL A 117 9.97 -10.56 -13.77
C VAL A 117 9.67 -10.23 -15.23
N ILE A 118 8.47 -9.75 -15.55
CA ILE A 118 8.09 -9.33 -16.91
C ILE A 118 9.03 -8.23 -17.42
N VAL A 119 9.27 -7.20 -16.61
CA VAL A 119 10.18 -6.10 -16.95
C VAL A 119 11.60 -6.62 -17.16
N LEU A 120 12.08 -7.49 -16.29
CA LEU A 120 13.40 -8.12 -16.40
C LEU A 120 13.56 -8.84 -17.75
N PHE A 121 12.59 -9.68 -18.14
CA PHE A 121 12.62 -10.39 -19.42
C PHE A 121 12.54 -9.43 -20.61
N ALA A 122 11.67 -8.43 -20.55
CA ALA A 122 11.52 -7.44 -21.61
C ALA A 122 12.85 -6.71 -21.87
N VAL A 123 13.50 -6.22 -20.81
CA VAL A 123 14.79 -5.51 -20.92
C VAL A 123 15.90 -6.43 -21.41
N ILE A 124 15.98 -7.67 -20.90
CA ILE A 124 16.97 -8.65 -21.38
C ILE A 124 16.80 -8.88 -22.89
N ASN A 125 15.56 -9.05 -23.35
CA ASN A 125 15.28 -9.31 -24.76
C ASN A 125 15.68 -8.11 -25.64
N THR A 126 15.25 -6.91 -25.28
CA THR A 126 15.60 -5.68 -25.99
C THR A 126 17.11 -5.44 -26.03
N MET A 127 17.79 -5.60 -24.89
CA MET A 127 19.23 -5.41 -24.84
C MET A 127 20.01 -6.47 -25.60
N THR A 128 19.54 -7.73 -25.58
CA THR A 128 20.14 -8.79 -26.38
C THR A 128 20.02 -8.46 -27.87
N MET A 129 18.86 -8.00 -28.32
CA MET A 129 18.64 -7.57 -29.71
C MET A 129 19.57 -6.41 -30.10
N ASN A 130 19.65 -5.36 -29.28
CA ASN A 130 20.54 -4.22 -29.52
C ASN A 130 22.03 -4.63 -29.59
N VAL A 131 22.46 -5.56 -28.73
CA VAL A 131 23.82 -6.14 -28.79
C VAL A 131 24.05 -6.88 -30.11
N MET A 132 23.09 -7.70 -30.55
CA MET A 132 23.21 -8.51 -31.76
C MET A 132 23.34 -7.61 -33.00
N GLU A 133 22.53 -6.56 -33.11
CA GLU A 133 22.59 -5.58 -34.20
C GLU A 133 23.93 -4.85 -34.27
N ARG A 134 24.57 -4.59 -33.12
CA ARG A 134 25.86 -3.88 -33.03
C ARG A 134 27.07 -4.80 -32.87
N THR A 135 26.94 -6.09 -33.18
CA THR A 135 28.04 -7.07 -33.01
C THR A 135 29.29 -6.69 -33.80
N ASN A 136 29.13 -6.27 -35.06
CA ASN A 136 30.24 -5.84 -35.92
C ASN A 136 30.97 -4.61 -35.36
N GLU A 137 30.22 -3.62 -34.86
CA GLU A 137 30.78 -2.41 -34.23
C GLU A 137 31.61 -2.76 -32.98
N VAL A 138 31.08 -3.63 -32.11
CA VAL A 138 31.79 -4.12 -30.93
C VAL A 138 33.07 -4.86 -31.33
N GLY A 139 33.02 -5.65 -32.40
CA GLY A 139 34.19 -6.32 -32.98
C GLY A 139 35.28 -5.35 -33.40
N THR A 140 34.93 -4.33 -34.18
CA THR A 140 35.86 -3.30 -34.66
C THR A 140 36.46 -2.49 -33.51
N ILE A 141 35.63 -2.04 -32.55
CA ILE A 141 36.10 -1.26 -31.39
C ILE A 141 37.06 -2.08 -30.52
N ARG A 142 36.81 -3.39 -30.38
CA ARG A 142 37.72 -4.28 -29.65
C ARG A 142 39.00 -4.60 -30.43
N ALA A 143 38.96 -4.63 -31.75
CA ALA A 143 40.16 -4.77 -32.59
C ALA A 143 41.06 -3.53 -32.48
N LEU A 144 40.48 -2.35 -32.27
CA LEU A 144 41.20 -1.09 -31.99
C LEU A 144 41.79 -1.03 -30.56
N GLY A 145 41.59 -2.05 -29.73
CA GLY A 145 42.22 -2.19 -28.42
C GLY A 145 41.33 -1.88 -27.20
N VAL A 146 40.03 -1.62 -27.38
CA VAL A 146 39.13 -1.43 -26.24
C VAL A 146 38.98 -2.71 -25.43
N ARG A 147 39.18 -2.59 -24.12
CA ARG A 147 39.05 -3.71 -23.17
C ARG A 147 37.60 -4.11 -22.99
N ARG A 148 37.36 -5.38 -22.62
CA ARG A 148 36.02 -5.93 -22.32
C ARG A 148 35.23 -5.09 -21.29
N VAL A 149 35.94 -4.49 -20.32
CA VAL A 149 35.33 -3.62 -19.31
C VAL A 149 34.72 -2.35 -19.93
N GLY A 150 35.33 -1.78 -20.96
CA GLY A 150 34.79 -0.62 -21.67
C GLY A 150 33.48 -0.96 -22.39
N ILE A 151 33.42 -2.10 -23.07
CA ILE A 151 32.20 -2.59 -23.73
C ILE A 151 31.10 -2.87 -22.69
N ARG A 152 31.43 -3.52 -21.56
CA ARG A 152 30.46 -3.74 -20.47
C ARG A 152 29.93 -2.42 -19.92
N ALA A 153 30.81 -1.46 -19.67
CA ALA A 153 30.44 -0.16 -19.12
C ALA A 153 29.49 0.59 -20.06
N GLN A 154 29.77 0.60 -21.37
CA GLN A 154 28.92 1.23 -22.38
C GLN A 154 27.49 0.68 -22.36
N PHE A 155 27.32 -0.65 -22.46
CA PHE A 155 25.99 -1.27 -22.43
C PHE A 155 25.31 -1.14 -21.06
N THR A 156 26.08 -1.11 -19.97
CA THR A 156 25.52 -0.88 -18.63
C THR A 156 24.97 0.54 -18.50
N VAL A 157 25.70 1.54 -19.00
CA VAL A 157 25.23 2.94 -19.02
C VAL A 157 23.97 3.08 -19.87
N GLU A 158 23.91 2.42 -21.03
CA GLU A 158 22.70 2.39 -21.85
C GLU A 158 21.51 1.78 -21.08
N GLY A 159 21.73 0.70 -20.33
CA GLY A 159 20.73 0.10 -19.45
C GLY A 159 20.27 1.02 -18.32
N VAL A 160 21.21 1.72 -17.67
CA VAL A 160 20.89 2.70 -16.61
C VAL A 160 20.06 3.85 -17.19
N LEU A 161 20.40 4.35 -18.37
CA LEU A 161 19.65 5.43 -19.03
C LEU A 161 18.23 5.00 -19.39
N ILE A 162 18.08 3.81 -19.98
CA ILE A 162 16.77 3.23 -20.29
C ILE A 162 15.94 3.06 -19.01
N GLY A 163 16.56 2.54 -17.95
CA GLY A 163 15.93 2.39 -16.64
C GLY A 163 15.47 3.71 -16.04
N ALA A 164 16.34 4.72 -16.04
CA ALA A 164 16.05 6.05 -15.48
C ALA A 164 14.94 6.77 -16.27
N ILE A 165 15.00 6.74 -17.60
CA ILE A 165 13.98 7.36 -18.46
C ILE A 165 12.64 6.62 -18.28
N GLY A 166 12.65 5.29 -18.35
CA GLY A 166 11.45 4.47 -18.19
C GLY A 166 10.79 4.65 -16.81
N ALA A 167 11.58 4.68 -15.75
CA ALA A 167 11.09 4.93 -14.39
C ALA A 167 10.53 6.34 -14.23
N THR A 168 11.16 7.34 -14.84
CA THR A 168 10.68 8.73 -14.77
C THR A 168 9.35 8.90 -15.51
N VAL A 169 9.27 8.40 -16.75
CA VAL A 169 8.04 8.44 -17.56
C VAL A 169 6.93 7.62 -16.88
N GLY A 170 7.25 6.44 -16.37
CA GLY A 170 6.29 5.59 -15.66
C GLY A 170 5.75 6.24 -14.39
N ALA A 171 6.61 6.86 -13.58
CA ALA A 171 6.18 7.60 -12.39
C ALA A 171 5.29 8.79 -12.74
N ALA A 172 5.66 9.56 -13.77
CA ALA A 172 4.85 10.69 -14.24
C ALA A 172 3.46 10.23 -14.74
N LEU A 173 3.41 9.16 -15.53
CA LEU A 173 2.15 8.57 -15.99
C LEU A 173 1.30 8.04 -14.83
N ALA A 174 1.90 7.36 -13.85
CA ALA A 174 1.19 6.87 -12.68
C ALA A 174 0.55 8.01 -11.86
N LEU A 175 1.29 9.12 -11.68
CA LEU A 175 0.77 10.32 -11.01
C LEU A 175 -0.35 10.99 -11.81
N ALA A 176 -0.21 11.08 -13.13
CA ALA A 176 -1.25 11.62 -14.00
C ALA A 176 -2.54 10.77 -13.95
N ILE A 177 -2.41 9.45 -14.04
CA ILE A 177 -3.54 8.52 -13.92
C ILE A 177 -4.20 8.64 -12.54
N ALA A 178 -3.41 8.70 -11.47
CA ALA A 178 -3.94 8.89 -10.12
C ALA A 178 -4.73 10.20 -10.00
N ALA A 179 -4.22 11.29 -10.57
CA ALA A 179 -4.93 12.57 -10.60
C ALA A 179 -6.26 12.48 -11.37
N LEU A 180 -6.26 11.83 -12.55
CA LEU A 180 -7.47 11.65 -13.36
C LEU A 180 -8.52 10.80 -12.64
N VAL A 181 -8.12 9.68 -12.02
CA VAL A 181 -9.02 8.82 -11.23
C VAL A 181 -9.62 9.58 -10.06
N ASN A 182 -8.79 10.36 -9.35
CA ASN A 182 -9.26 11.16 -8.21
C ASN A 182 -10.22 12.29 -8.63
N GLN A 183 -10.01 12.90 -9.80
CA GLN A 183 -10.90 13.93 -10.35
C GLN A 183 -12.21 13.36 -10.89
N ALA A 184 -12.20 12.11 -11.40
CA ALA A 184 -13.38 11.45 -11.93
C ALA A 184 -14.45 11.18 -10.86
N GLY A 185 -14.13 11.33 -9.58
CA GLY A 185 -15.10 11.17 -8.48
C GLY A 185 -15.67 9.75 -8.38
N LEU A 186 -14.91 8.76 -8.84
CA LEU A 186 -15.34 7.36 -8.81
C LEU A 186 -15.60 6.92 -7.37
N THR A 187 -16.66 6.15 -7.19
CA THR A 187 -17.02 5.57 -5.89
C THR A 187 -17.04 4.06 -6.00
N TRP A 188 -16.75 3.38 -4.89
CA TRP A 188 -16.88 1.93 -4.79
C TRP A 188 -17.52 1.56 -3.46
N VAL A 189 -18.09 0.36 -3.37
CA VAL A 189 -18.68 -0.17 -2.15
C VAL A 189 -17.77 -1.30 -1.65
N PRO A 190 -16.96 -1.06 -0.61
CA PRO A 190 -16.12 -2.08 -0.01
C PRO A 190 -17.01 -3.17 0.63
N PRO A 191 -16.53 -4.43 0.68
CA PRO A 191 -17.19 -5.47 1.44
C PRO A 191 -17.45 -5.04 2.88
N GLY A 192 -18.68 -5.22 3.38
CA GLY A 192 -19.07 -4.84 4.74
C GLY A 192 -19.40 -3.36 4.95
N ASN A 193 -19.58 -2.57 3.88
CA ASN A 193 -20.11 -1.21 3.95
C ASN A 193 -21.44 -1.11 3.20
N ALA A 194 -22.39 -0.34 3.76
CA ALA A 194 -23.66 -0.05 3.08
C ALA A 194 -23.57 1.13 2.11
N THR A 195 -22.56 2.00 2.28
CA THR A 195 -22.44 3.25 1.54
C THR A 195 -21.25 3.21 0.60
N ALA A 196 -21.42 3.86 -0.56
CA ALA A 196 -20.34 4.03 -1.50
C ALA A 196 -19.32 5.04 -0.95
N VAL A 197 -18.06 4.64 -0.92
CA VAL A 197 -16.95 5.50 -0.51
C VAL A 197 -16.16 5.97 -1.73
N PRO A 198 -15.59 7.20 -1.70
CA PRO A 198 -14.81 7.72 -2.80
C PRO A 198 -13.55 6.85 -3.01
N LEU A 199 -13.37 6.37 -4.23
CA LEU A 199 -12.14 5.71 -4.65
C LEU A 199 -11.06 6.78 -4.81
N ARG A 200 -10.07 6.78 -3.91
CA ARG A 200 -8.94 7.70 -3.95
C ARG A 200 -7.64 6.93 -4.07
N LEU A 201 -6.84 7.29 -5.08
CA LEU A 201 -5.47 6.84 -5.24
C LEU A 201 -4.54 7.83 -4.53
N ASP A 202 -4.15 7.49 -3.30
CA ASP A 202 -3.28 8.29 -2.46
C ASP A 202 -1.79 8.07 -2.81
N VAL A 203 -1.39 8.58 -3.99
CA VAL A 203 -0.01 8.45 -4.50
C VAL A 203 0.76 9.77 -4.38
N ALA A 204 0.08 10.90 -4.62
CA ALA A 204 0.72 12.23 -4.69
C ALA A 204 1.30 12.71 -3.35
N GLY A 205 0.70 12.33 -2.22
CA GLY A 205 1.20 12.70 -0.88
C GLY A 205 2.36 11.83 -0.38
N ARG A 206 2.73 10.79 -1.12
CA ARG A 206 3.68 9.74 -0.67
C ARG A 206 4.95 9.76 -1.50
N ALA A 207 5.71 10.86 -1.42
CA ALA A 207 6.94 11.04 -2.19
C ALA A 207 7.94 9.88 -2.00
N LEU A 208 8.07 9.35 -0.77
CA LEU A 208 8.93 8.19 -0.49
C LEU A 208 8.51 6.93 -1.26
N LEU A 209 7.21 6.70 -1.42
CA LEU A 209 6.69 5.57 -2.19
C LEU A 209 7.04 5.73 -3.68
N VAL A 210 6.84 6.92 -4.25
CA VAL A 210 7.17 7.19 -5.65
C VAL A 210 8.68 7.05 -5.90
N VAL A 211 9.51 7.62 -5.02
CA VAL A 211 10.97 7.54 -5.15
C VAL A 211 11.47 6.11 -4.97
N SER A 212 10.96 5.35 -4.01
CA SER A 212 11.34 3.95 -3.81
C SER A 212 10.91 3.06 -4.98
N ALA A 213 9.72 3.29 -5.56
CA ALA A 213 9.28 2.58 -6.76
C ALA A 213 10.16 2.92 -7.98
N TRP A 214 10.50 4.20 -8.16
CA TRP A 214 11.41 4.67 -9.21
C TRP A 214 12.78 4.00 -9.09
N LEU A 215 13.37 4.02 -7.89
CA LEU A 215 14.65 3.37 -7.60
C LEU A 215 14.58 1.86 -7.83
N GLY A 216 13.51 1.20 -7.36
CA GLY A 216 13.30 -0.22 -7.58
C GLY A 216 13.29 -0.58 -9.06
N LEU A 217 12.56 0.18 -9.88
CA LEU A 217 12.52 -0.05 -11.33
C LEU A 217 13.87 0.23 -12.01
N ALA A 218 14.55 1.31 -11.64
CA ALA A 218 15.89 1.64 -12.14
C ALA A 218 16.91 0.54 -11.80
N ILE A 219 16.82 -0.06 -10.61
CA ILE A 219 17.67 -1.18 -10.20
C ILE A 219 17.35 -2.43 -11.02
N VAL A 220 16.08 -2.83 -11.13
CA VAL A 220 15.68 -4.03 -11.87
C VAL A 220 16.11 -3.96 -13.34
N THR A 221 15.90 -2.81 -13.98
CA THR A 221 16.30 -2.57 -15.38
C THR A 221 17.81 -2.57 -15.57
N THR A 222 18.56 -1.97 -14.64
CA THR A 222 20.03 -2.00 -14.66
C THR A 222 20.55 -3.43 -14.52
N LEU A 223 20.04 -4.20 -13.55
CA LEU A 223 20.41 -5.60 -13.34
C LEU A 223 20.09 -6.46 -14.55
N ALA A 224 18.95 -6.21 -15.20
CA ALA A 224 18.55 -6.88 -16.43
C ALA A 224 19.56 -6.69 -17.57
N ALA A 225 20.10 -5.47 -17.71
CA ALA A 225 21.05 -5.13 -18.77
C ALA A 225 22.45 -5.74 -18.57
N LEU A 226 22.82 -6.11 -17.35
CA LEU A 226 24.16 -6.67 -17.05
C LEU A 226 24.43 -7.99 -17.75
N LEU A 227 23.41 -8.86 -17.87
CA LEU A 227 23.53 -10.16 -18.53
C LEU A 227 23.92 -10.03 -20.02
N PRO A 228 23.16 -9.32 -20.87
CA PRO A 228 23.52 -9.09 -22.26
C PRO A 228 24.80 -8.27 -22.42
N ALA A 229 25.05 -7.26 -21.56
CA ALA A 229 26.31 -6.50 -21.58
C ALA A 229 27.54 -7.40 -21.36
N ASN A 230 27.44 -8.37 -20.45
CA ASN A 230 28.50 -9.35 -20.20
C ASN A 230 28.70 -10.29 -21.39
N ARG A 231 27.62 -10.71 -22.05
CA ARG A 231 27.69 -11.54 -23.26
C ARG A 231 28.38 -10.79 -24.39
N ALA A 232 27.96 -9.56 -24.68
CA ALA A 232 28.55 -8.69 -25.70
C ALA A 232 30.06 -8.53 -25.53
N ALA A 233 30.49 -8.23 -24.30
CA ALA A 233 31.89 -8.02 -23.99
C ALA A 233 32.76 -9.28 -24.05
N ARG A 234 32.17 -10.48 -24.08
CA ARG A 234 32.89 -11.76 -24.17
C ARG A 234 32.93 -12.33 -25.59
N LEU A 235 32.19 -11.77 -26.55
CA LEU A 235 32.21 -12.21 -27.95
C LEU A 235 33.64 -12.19 -28.53
N PRO A 236 34.15 -13.28 -29.12
CA PRO A 236 35.46 -13.26 -29.78
C PRO A 236 35.47 -12.26 -30.94
N VAL A 237 36.58 -11.52 -31.10
CA VAL A 237 36.69 -10.47 -32.14
C VAL A 237 36.57 -11.09 -33.54
N VAL A 238 37.14 -12.27 -33.73
CA VAL A 238 37.07 -13.01 -35.01
C VAL A 238 35.62 -13.37 -35.35
N ASP A 239 34.85 -13.86 -34.37
CA ASP A 239 33.44 -14.23 -34.59
C ASP A 239 32.56 -12.99 -34.81
N ALA A 240 32.88 -11.89 -34.13
CA ALA A 240 32.18 -10.62 -34.28
C ALA A 240 32.37 -10.03 -35.68
N LEU A 241 33.56 -10.13 -36.27
CA LEU A 241 33.87 -9.60 -37.61
C LEU A 241 33.48 -10.56 -38.75
N ARG A 242 33.25 -11.84 -38.44
CA ARG A 242 32.81 -12.86 -39.42
C ARG A 242 31.28 -12.91 -39.57
N HIS A 243 30.54 -12.19 -38.74
CA HIS A 243 29.09 -11.99 -38.88
C HIS A 243 28.80 -11.03 -40.05
N VAL A 244 28.77 -11.59 -41.27
CA VAL A 244 28.20 -10.98 -42.48
C VAL A 244 27.22 -11.96 -43.09
#